data_AF-W6TNG4-F1
#
_entry.id   AF-W6TNG4-F1
#
_cell.length_a   1.000
_cell.length_b   1.000
_cell.length_c   1.000
_cell.angle_alpha   90.00
_cell.angle_beta   90.00
_cell.angle_gamma   90.00
#
_symmetry.space_group_name_H-M   'P 1'
#
loop_
_entity.id
_entity.type
_entity.pdbx_description
1 polymer ?
#
loop_
_entity_poly.entity_id
_entity_poly.type
_entity_poly.pdbx_seq_one_letter_code
_entity_poly.pdbx_strand_id
1 'polypeptide(L)'
;MNTLKFKYVLTIIGIIFLTASCKKNKPNEEKPVEPDIKDPVKKQFIPIKLESENLDINLKYIEKSALISEVNSSDGYSVKISYLDQLPFECLKYKSNIPFKSIYFRKTANTDLKVTFST
;
A
#
# COMPACT_ATOMS: atom_id res chain seq x y z
N MET A 1 -23.81 -37.10 51.77
CA MET A 1 -23.50 -35.66 51.56
C MET A 1 -22.06 -35.43 51.05
N ASN A 2 -21.50 -36.36 50.24
CA ASN A 2 -20.08 -36.33 49.83
C ASN A 2 -19.87 -36.12 48.32
N THR A 3 -20.88 -36.38 47.49
CA THR A 3 -20.79 -36.24 46.03
C THR A 3 -20.85 -34.79 45.56
N LEU A 4 -21.55 -33.92 46.29
CA LEU A 4 -21.65 -32.49 45.96
C LEU A 4 -20.32 -31.78 46.25
N LYS A 5 -19.67 -32.07 47.38
CA LYS A 5 -18.35 -31.54 47.74
C LYS A 5 -17.27 -31.95 46.75
N PHE A 6 -17.33 -33.20 46.26
CA PHE A 6 -16.39 -33.72 45.26
C PHE A 6 -16.48 -32.98 43.92
N LYS A 7 -17.70 -32.62 43.48
CA LYS A 7 -17.91 -31.83 42.25
C LYS A 7 -17.30 -30.44 42.37
N TYR A 8 -17.48 -29.75 43.49
CA TYR A 8 -16.89 -28.43 43.70
C TYR A 8 -15.36 -28.46 43.72
N VAL A 9 -14.76 -29.49 44.32
CA VAL A 9 -13.30 -29.67 44.34
C VAL A 9 -12.75 -29.86 42.92
N LEU A 10 -13.41 -30.68 42.09
CA LEU A 10 -13.03 -30.87 40.68
C LEU A 10 -13.13 -29.57 39.88
N THR A 11 -14.19 -28.77 40.09
CA THR A 11 -14.36 -27.48 39.41
C THR A 11 -13.27 -26.48 39.81
N ILE A 12 -12.92 -26.41 41.10
CA ILE A 12 -11.87 -25.51 41.60
C ILE A 12 -10.49 -25.90 41.04
N ILE A 13 -10.17 -27.19 40.98
CA ILE A 13 -8.92 -27.68 40.39
C ILE A 13 -8.84 -27.30 38.90
N GLY A 14 -9.93 -27.46 38.15
CA GLY A 14 -9.99 -27.05 36.74
C GLY A 14 -9.73 -25.55 36.53
N ILE A 15 -10.28 -24.70 37.40
CA ILE A 15 -10.08 -23.24 37.34
C ILE A 15 -8.63 -22.86 37.68
N ILE A 16 -8.01 -23.53 38.65
CA ILE A 16 -6.59 -23.29 39.02
C ILE A 16 -5.65 -23.70 37.88
N PHE A 17 -5.92 -24.81 37.18
CA PHE A 17 -5.14 -25.21 36.01
C PHE A 17 -5.28 -24.22 34.84
N LEU A 18 -6.48 -23.68 34.62
CA LEU A 18 -6.73 -22.66 33.60
C LEU A 18 -5.98 -21.34 33.88
N THR A 19 -5.89 -20.91 35.14
CA THR A 19 -5.16 -19.67 35.49
C THR A 19 -3.65 -19.87 35.50
N ALA A 20 -3.15 -21.05 35.88
CA ALA A 20 -1.73 -21.38 35.83
C ALA A 20 -1.16 -21.46 34.40
N SER A 21 -1.98 -21.84 33.42
CA SER A 21 -1.58 -21.91 32.01
C SER A 21 -1.46 -20.54 31.33
N CYS A 22 -1.92 -19.46 31.97
CA CYS A 22 -1.74 -18.08 31.52
C CYS A 22 -0.44 -17.43 32.04
N LYS A 23 0.62 -18.23 32.26
CA LYS A 23 1.95 -17.69 32.54
C LYS A 23 2.50 -17.06 31.27
N LYS A 24 2.24 -15.75 31.12
CA LYS A 24 2.81 -14.82 30.13
C LYS A 24 4.25 -15.23 29.79
N ASN A 25 4.47 -15.59 28.53
CA ASN A 25 5.82 -15.70 27.98
C ASN A 25 6.53 -14.37 28.29
N LYS A 26 7.66 -14.42 29.00
CA LYS A 26 8.47 -13.22 29.17
C LYS A 26 8.87 -12.76 27.76
N PRO A 27 8.81 -11.46 27.42
CA PRO A 27 9.44 -10.98 26.22
C PRO A 27 10.89 -11.43 26.27
N ASN A 28 11.28 -12.29 25.32
CA ASN A 28 12.68 -12.57 25.10
C ASN A 28 13.26 -11.21 24.71
N GLU A 29 14.18 -10.66 25.52
CA GLU A 29 14.94 -9.49 25.11
C GLU A 29 15.68 -9.89 23.85
N GLU A 30 15.12 -9.53 22.69
CA GLU A 30 15.83 -9.56 21.43
C GLU A 30 17.11 -8.77 21.64
N LYS A 31 18.25 -9.46 21.59
CA LYS A 31 19.55 -8.81 21.42
C LYS A 31 19.41 -7.79 20.28
N PRO A 32 19.94 -6.56 20.44
CA PRO A 32 19.96 -5.61 19.35
C PRO A 32 20.64 -6.27 18.16
N VAL A 33 19.85 -6.57 17.12
CA VAL A 33 20.37 -6.93 15.82
C VAL A 33 21.05 -5.67 15.32
N GLU A 34 22.38 -5.66 15.29
CA GLU A 34 23.12 -4.64 14.56
C GLU A 34 22.54 -4.58 13.14
N PRO A 35 22.16 -3.39 12.63
CA PRO A 35 21.61 -3.30 11.29
C PRO A 35 22.69 -3.75 10.31
N ASP A 36 22.45 -4.92 9.71
CA ASP A 36 23.30 -5.46 8.66
C ASP A 36 23.44 -4.40 7.56
N ILE A 37 24.68 -3.98 7.35
CA ILE A 37 25.02 -2.85 6.52
C ILE A 37 24.90 -3.33 5.08
N LYS A 38 23.79 -2.90 4.46
CA LYS A 38 23.60 -2.74 3.01
C LYS A 38 23.53 -4.05 2.24
N ASP A 39 22.31 -4.57 2.16
CA ASP A 39 21.84 -5.15 0.90
C ASP A 39 22.25 -4.20 -0.25
N PRO A 40 22.90 -4.68 -1.31
CA PRO A 40 23.18 -3.85 -2.47
C PRO A 40 21.84 -3.30 -2.96
N VAL A 41 21.74 -1.97 -3.08
CA VAL A 41 20.56 -1.26 -3.60
C VAL A 41 20.06 -2.05 -4.80
N LYS A 42 18.96 -2.81 -4.61
CA LYS A 42 18.36 -3.60 -5.68
C LYS A 42 18.02 -2.59 -6.77
N LYS A 43 18.76 -2.61 -7.87
CA LYS A 43 18.50 -1.77 -9.03
C LYS A 43 17.13 -2.18 -9.54
N GLN A 44 16.11 -1.39 -9.21
CA GLN A 44 14.76 -1.62 -9.70
C GLN A 44 14.73 -1.21 -11.17
N PHE A 45 14.51 -2.18 -12.05
CA PHE A 45 14.31 -1.89 -13.46
C PHE A 45 12.93 -1.27 -13.63
N ILE A 46 12.89 -0.04 -14.16
CA ILE A 46 11.67 0.71 -14.40
C ILE A 46 11.43 0.75 -15.92
N PRO A 47 10.27 0.30 -16.41
CA PRO A 47 9.98 0.29 -17.83
C PRO A 47 9.85 1.71 -18.39
N ILE A 48 10.50 2.00 -19.52
CA ILE A 48 10.43 3.33 -20.17
C ILE A 48 9.49 3.35 -21.38
N LYS A 49 9.22 2.18 -21.97
CA LYS A 49 8.41 2.02 -23.16
C LYS A 49 7.69 0.68 -23.14
N LEU A 50 6.43 0.67 -23.57
CA LEU A 50 5.61 -0.51 -23.81
C LEU A 50 5.19 -0.48 -25.28
N GLU A 51 5.43 -1.56 -26.01
CA GLU A 51 5.19 -1.63 -27.45
C GLU A 51 4.28 -2.81 -27.79
N SER A 52 3.42 -2.59 -28.78
CA SER A 52 2.62 -3.61 -29.45
C SER A 52 2.51 -3.23 -30.93
N GLU A 53 1.97 -4.12 -31.76
CA GLU A 53 1.96 -3.97 -33.21
C GLU A 53 1.44 -2.61 -33.72
N ASN A 54 0.48 -2.01 -33.02
CA ASN A 54 -0.16 -0.74 -33.42
C ASN A 54 -0.16 0.34 -32.33
N LEU A 55 0.55 0.14 -31.22
CA LEU A 55 0.50 1.05 -30.07
C LEU A 55 1.82 1.06 -29.32
N ASP A 56 2.42 2.24 -29.22
CA ASP A 56 3.59 2.52 -28.40
C ASP A 56 3.22 3.46 -27.26
N ILE A 57 3.53 3.07 -26.03
CA ILE A 57 3.34 3.87 -24.83
C ILE A 57 4.71 4.19 -24.23
N ASN A 58 5.06 5.47 -24.19
CA ASN A 58 6.28 5.96 -23.57
C ASN A 58 5.98 6.54 -22.19
N LEU A 59 6.77 6.13 -21.20
CA LEU A 59 6.65 6.56 -19.81
C LEU A 59 7.83 7.49 -19.47
N LYS A 60 7.54 8.73 -19.11
CA LYS A 60 8.52 9.68 -18.58
C LYS A 60 8.42 9.70 -17.06
N TYR A 61 9.56 9.69 -16.40
CA TYR A 61 9.67 9.68 -14.95
C TYR A 61 10.20 11.01 -14.42
N ILE A 62 9.88 11.33 -13.18
CA ILE A 62 10.49 12.44 -12.44
C ILE A 62 11.95 12.08 -12.15
N GLU A 63 12.87 13.04 -12.30
CA GLU A 63 14.29 12.83 -12.02
C GLU A 63 14.50 12.24 -10.62
N LYS A 64 15.35 11.21 -10.53
CA LYS A 64 15.70 10.53 -9.27
C LYS A 64 14.49 9.95 -8.51
N SER A 65 13.40 9.67 -9.21
CA SER A 65 12.17 9.12 -8.64
C SER A 65 11.59 8.03 -9.54
N ALA A 66 10.82 7.11 -8.94
CA ALA A 66 10.04 6.12 -9.66
C ALA A 66 8.64 6.60 -10.06
N LEU A 67 8.33 7.89 -9.83
CA LEU A 67 7.04 8.49 -10.17
C LEU A 67 6.99 8.91 -11.65
N ILE A 68 5.90 8.57 -12.33
CA ILE A 68 5.67 8.89 -13.75
C ILE A 68 5.18 10.33 -13.87
N SER A 69 5.88 11.17 -14.62
CA SER A 69 5.49 12.57 -14.90
C SER A 69 4.60 12.70 -16.14
N GLU A 70 4.82 11.87 -17.15
CA GLU A 70 4.06 11.93 -18.41
C GLU A 70 3.96 10.55 -19.07
N VAL A 71 2.80 10.25 -19.63
CA VAL A 71 2.55 9.07 -20.47
C VAL A 71 2.19 9.55 -21.86
N ASN A 72 2.93 9.11 -22.87
CA ASN A 72 2.70 9.47 -24.28
C ASN A 72 2.39 8.22 -25.10
N SER A 73 1.32 8.27 -25.87
CA SER A 73 0.89 7.19 -26.76
C SER A 73 1.12 7.58 -28.22
N SER A 74 1.50 6.62 -29.07
CA SER A 74 1.72 6.83 -30.51
C SER A 74 0.47 7.32 -31.25
N ASP A 75 -0.72 7.03 -30.73
CA ASP A 75 -1.99 7.49 -31.28
C ASP A 75 -2.30 8.97 -30.97
N GLY A 76 -1.36 9.69 -30.33
CA GLY A 76 -1.47 11.11 -30.01
C GLY A 76 -2.20 11.41 -28.70
N TYR A 77 -2.58 10.40 -27.90
CA TYR A 77 -2.96 10.65 -26.50
C TYR A 77 -1.72 10.92 -25.66
N SER A 78 -1.81 11.90 -24.76
CA SER A 78 -0.85 12.05 -23.68
C SER A 78 -1.52 12.41 -22.35
N VAL A 79 -0.88 12.04 -21.26
CA VAL A 79 -1.33 12.33 -19.90
C VAL A 79 -0.15 12.88 -19.11
N LYS A 80 -0.30 14.08 -18.56
CA LYS A 80 0.65 14.67 -17.60
C LYS A 80 0.14 14.47 -16.19
N ILE A 81 1.00 14.05 -15.28
CA ILE A 81 0.66 13.72 -13.91
C ILE A 81 1.46 14.61 -12.97
N SER A 82 0.76 15.37 -12.12
CA SER A 82 1.34 16.20 -11.07
C SER A 82 1.13 15.54 -9.72
N TYR A 83 2.12 15.63 -8.84
CA TYR A 83 2.10 14.99 -7.52
C TYR A 83 2.21 16.01 -6.39
N LEU A 84 1.60 15.69 -5.26
CA LEU A 84 1.76 16.36 -3.97
C LEU A 84 1.98 15.27 -2.91
N ASP A 85 3.04 15.37 -2.12
CA ASP A 85 3.38 14.37 -1.09
C ASP A 85 3.44 12.92 -1.62
N GLN A 86 4.02 12.73 -2.82
CA GLN A 86 4.12 11.44 -3.53
C GLN A 86 2.79 10.85 -4.04
N LEU A 87 1.66 11.53 -3.80
CA LEU A 87 0.35 11.12 -4.33
C LEU A 87 0.00 11.95 -5.57
N PRO A 88 -0.57 11.34 -6.63
CA PRO A 88 -1.04 12.09 -7.78
C PRO A 88 -2.15 13.04 -7.33
N PHE A 89 -1.99 14.32 -7.64
CA PHE A 89 -2.94 15.40 -7.31
C PHE A 89 -3.73 15.83 -8.55
N GLU A 90 -3.11 15.82 -9.73
CA GLU A 90 -3.73 16.27 -10.97
C GLU A 90 -3.25 15.41 -12.15
N CYS A 91 -4.18 15.07 -13.03
CA CYS A 91 -3.89 14.45 -14.33
C CYS A 91 -4.52 15.28 -15.45
N LEU A 92 -3.69 15.82 -16.34
CA LEU A 92 -4.11 16.53 -17.55
C LEU A 92 -4.01 15.61 -18.76
N LYS A 93 -5.12 15.37 -19.45
CA LYS A 93 -5.18 14.54 -20.65
C LYS A 93 -5.25 15.41 -21.90
N TYR A 94 -4.46 15.01 -22.89
CA TYR A 94 -4.35 15.66 -24.18
C TYR A 94 -4.60 14.66 -25.31
N LYS A 95 -5.14 15.15 -26.42
CA LYS A 95 -5.19 14.44 -27.70
C LYS A 95 -4.63 15.37 -28.76
N SER A 96 -3.58 14.94 -29.45
CA SER A 96 -2.89 15.75 -30.46
C SER A 96 -2.46 17.12 -29.91
N ASN A 97 -1.88 17.13 -28.70
CA ASN A 97 -1.46 18.32 -27.93
C ASN A 97 -2.58 19.26 -27.45
N ILE A 98 -3.85 18.93 -27.68
CA ILE A 98 -4.98 19.73 -27.22
C ILE A 98 -5.50 19.15 -25.90
N PRO A 99 -5.56 19.93 -24.80
CA PRO A 99 -6.12 19.46 -23.54
C PRO A 99 -7.62 19.21 -23.70
N PHE A 100 -8.09 18.04 -23.29
CA PHE A 100 -9.52 17.69 -23.39
C PHE A 100 -10.13 17.26 -22.05
N LYS A 101 -9.32 16.89 -21.07
CA LYS A 101 -9.80 16.48 -19.74
C LYS A 101 -8.78 16.79 -18.67
N SER A 102 -9.25 17.26 -17.53
CA SER A 102 -8.48 17.34 -16.29
C SER A 102 -9.15 16.48 -15.22
N ILE A 103 -8.35 15.81 -14.40
CA ILE A 103 -8.81 15.03 -13.25
C ILE A 103 -8.00 15.50 -12.05
N TYR A 104 -8.68 16.03 -11.04
CA TYR A 104 -8.08 16.40 -9.76
C TYR A 104 -8.40 15.33 -8.73
N PHE A 105 -7.36 14.76 -8.12
CA PHE A 105 -7.50 13.87 -6.99
C PHE A 105 -7.56 14.73 -5.73
N ARG A 106 -8.68 14.66 -5.03
CA ARG A 106 -8.80 15.33 -3.72
C ARG A 106 -7.85 14.64 -2.76
N LYS A 107 -7.05 15.41 -2.01
CA LYS A 107 -6.31 14.89 -0.84
C LYS A 107 -7.37 14.41 0.15
N THR A 108 -7.71 13.12 0.10
CA THR A 108 -8.64 12.53 1.05
C THR A 108 -7.93 12.50 2.39
N ALA A 109 -8.19 13.51 3.22
CA ALA A 109 -8.14 13.32 4.66
C ALA A 109 -9.21 12.26 4.98
N ASN A 110 -8.84 10.98 4.97
CA ASN A 110 -9.59 9.86 5.56
C ASN A 110 -11.11 9.77 5.25
N THR A 111 -11.58 10.16 4.06
CA THR A 111 -12.97 9.93 3.69
C THR A 111 -13.09 9.57 2.22
N ASP A 112 -13.37 8.29 1.96
CA ASP A 112 -13.74 7.72 0.66
C ASP A 112 -15.04 8.37 0.17
N LEU A 113 -14.93 9.52 -0.50
CA LEU A 113 -16.03 10.08 -1.26
C LEU A 113 -15.99 9.51 -2.67
N LYS A 114 -16.82 8.49 -2.89
CA LYS A 114 -17.16 7.94 -4.20
C LYS A 114 -17.89 9.04 -4.99
N VAL A 115 -17.17 9.79 -5.82
CA VAL A 115 -17.78 10.76 -6.72
C VAL A 115 -18.14 10.05 -8.03
N THR A 116 -19.42 9.70 -8.16
CA THR A 116 -20.00 9.28 -9.43
C THR A 116 -20.60 10.51 -10.09
N PHE A 117 -20.15 10.84 -11.31
CA PHE A 117 -20.82 11.86 -12.12
C PHE A 117 -21.93 11.20 -12.93
N SER A 118 -23.15 11.72 -12.79
CA SER A 118 -24.30 11.35 -13.63
C SER A 118 -24.24 12.11 -14.96
N THR A 119 -24.55 11.42 -16.05
CA THR A 119 -24.71 11.94 -17.41
C THR A 119 -25.87 12.93 -17.54
#